data_AF-D8GQA1-F1
#
_entry.id   AF-D8GQA1-F1
#
_cell.length_a   1.000
_cell.length_b   1.000
_cell.length_c   1.000
_cell.angle_alpha   90.00
_cell.angle_beta   90.00
_cell.angle_gamma   90.00
#
_symmetry.space_group_name_H-M   'P 1'
#
loop_
_entity.id
_entity.type
_entity.pdbx_description
1 polymer ?
#
loop_
_entity_poly.entity_id
_entity_poly.type
_entity_poly.pdbx_seq_one_letter_code
_entity_poly.pdbx_strand_id
1 'polypeptide(L)' 'MKVEKILKVQQSDIHKKLKENNNKRRSRRGKEEDFSFSDIEKLMRHDCYRRINGAINRGKVMMKWI' A
#
# COMPACT_ATOMS: atom_id res chain seq x y z
N MET A 1 -3.43 -28.40 -26.80
CA MET A 1 -3.61 -27.00 -27.27
C MET A 1 -3.44 -26.07 -26.07
N LYS A 2 -2.51 -25.10 -26.08
CA LYS A 2 -2.26 -24.24 -24.89
C LYS A 2 -3.23 -23.05 -24.89
N VAL A 3 -4.15 -23.02 -23.93
CA VAL A 3 -5.20 -21.99 -23.77
C VAL A 3 -4.62 -20.57 -23.74
N GLU A 4 -3.46 -20.38 -23.11
CA GLU A 4 -2.75 -19.08 -23.09
C GLU A 4 -2.43 -18.53 -24.48
N LYS A 5 -2.03 -19.38 -25.43
CA LYS A 5 -1.69 -18.93 -26.79
C LYS A 5 -2.93 -18.47 -27.54
N ILE A 6 -4.07 -19.10 -27.27
CA ILE A 6 -5.35 -18.77 -27.89
C ILE A 6 -5.87 -17.45 -27.36
N LEU A 7 -5.86 -17.25 -26.03
CA LEU A 7 -6.26 -16.00 -25.41
C LEU A 7 -5.39 -14.81 -25.86
N LYS A 8 -4.09 -15.01 -26.06
CA LYS A 8 -3.21 -13.99 -26.63
C LYS A 8 -3.57 -13.58 -28.05
N VAL A 9 -4.06 -14.52 -28.87
CA VAL A 9 -4.43 -14.27 -30.26
C VAL A 9 -5.84 -13.69 -30.34
N GLN A 10 -6.81 -14.26 -29.62
CA GLN A 10 -8.20 -13.82 -29.62
C GLN A 10 -8.41 -12.48 -28.90
N GLN A 11 -7.59 -12.15 -27.90
CA GLN A 11 -7.74 -10.96 -27.07
C GLN A 11 -6.39 -10.23 -26.90
N SER A 12 -5.71 -9.99 -28.01
CA SER A 12 -4.37 -9.38 -28.03
C SER A 12 -4.33 -8.00 -27.37
N ASP A 13 -5.38 -7.19 -27.54
CA ASP A 13 -5.48 -5.84 -26.96
C ASP A 13 -5.66 -5.86 -25.45
N ILE A 14 -6.52 -6.76 -24.92
CA ILE A 14 -6.72 -6.95 -23.48
C ILE A 14 -5.42 -7.43 -22.83
N HIS A 15 -4.74 -8.38 -23.48
CA HIS A 15 -3.45 -8.89 -23.00
C HIS A 15 -2.36 -7.81 -22.97
N LYS A 16 -2.27 -6.95 -24.00
CA LYS A 16 -1.36 -5.79 -24.02
C LYS A 16 -1.67 -4.82 -22.87
N LYS A 17 -2.94 -4.45 -22.70
CA LYS A 17 -3.39 -3.53 -21.64
C LYS A 17 -3.12 -4.06 -20.23
N LEU A 18 -3.33 -5.35 -20.00
CA LEU A 18 -3.01 -6.02 -18.72
C LEU A 18 -1.50 -6.01 -18.44
N LYS A 19 -0.66 -6.28 -19.44
CA LYS A 19 0.80 -6.28 -19.31
C LYS A 19 1.33 -4.88 -18.96
N GLU A 20 0.84 -3.84 -19.63
CA GLU A 20 1.21 -2.45 -19.32
C GLU A 20 0.76 -2.01 -17.93
N ASN A 21 -0.47 -2.36 -17.53
CA ASN A 21 -0.98 -2.04 -16.19
C ASN A 21 -0.18 -2.75 -15.08
N ASN A 22 0.23 -4.00 -15.31
CA ASN A 22 1.07 -4.74 -14.36
C ASN A 22 2.47 -4.11 -14.22
N ASN A 23 3.06 -3.64 -15.31
CA ASN A 23 4.34 -2.93 -15.27
C ASN A 23 4.25 -1.60 -14.48
N LYS A 24 3.17 -0.83 -14.68
CA LYS A 24 2.89 0.39 -13.89
C LYS A 24 2.69 0.11 -12.40
N ARG A 25 2.01 -0.99 -12.05
CA ARG A 25 1.82 -1.41 -10.65
C ARG A 25 3.11 -1.88 -9.98
N ARG A 26 4.00 -2.55 -10.73
CA ARG A 26 5.33 -2.95 -10.24
C ARG A 26 6.25 -1.75 -10.03
N SER A 27 6.26 -0.78 -10.95
CA SER A 27 7.01 0.47 -10.77
C SER A 27 6.55 1.25 -9.54
N ARG A 28 5.25 1.25 -9.21
CA ARG A 28 4.73 1.83 -7.95
C ARG A 28 5.15 1.09 -6.67
N ARG A 29 5.58 -0.18 -6.76
CA ARG A 29 6.20 -0.90 -5.63
C ARG A 29 7.70 -0.61 -5.53
N GLY A 30 8.25 0.19 -6.44
CA GLY A 30 9.66 0.55 -6.50
C GLY A 30 9.98 1.73 -5.62
N LYS A 31 10.25 1.43 -4.35
CA LYS A 31 11.44 1.80 -3.58
C LYS A 31 11.23 1.10 -2.22
N GLU A 32 12.11 0.17 -1.87
CA GLU A 32 12.42 0.04 -0.44
C GLU A 32 13.01 1.39 -0.08
N GLU A 33 12.15 2.31 0.36
CA GLU A 33 12.63 3.45 1.10
C GLU A 33 13.26 2.82 2.34
N ASP A 34 14.57 3.04 2.50
CA ASP A 34 15.32 2.67 3.71
C ASP A 34 14.79 3.52 4.86
N PHE A 35 13.56 3.24 5.29
CA PHE A 35 12.98 3.85 6.46
C PHE A 35 13.76 3.32 7.64
N SER A 36 14.44 4.23 8.34
CA SER A 36 14.98 3.88 9.64
C SER A 36 13.83 3.49 10.57
N PHE A 37 14.12 2.69 11.59
CA PHE A 37 13.14 2.37 12.63
C PHE A 37 12.45 3.62 13.20
N SER A 38 13.18 4.74 13.27
CA SER A 38 12.65 6.03 13.74
C SER A 38 11.61 6.65 12.80
N ASP A 39 11.72 6.42 11.49
CA ASP A 39 10.77 6.95 10.51
C ASP A 39 9.47 6.16 10.54
N ILE A 40 9.59 4.84 10.71
CA ILE A 40 8.45 3.96 10.96
C ILE A 40 7.75 4.34 12.26
N GLU A 41 8.51 4.61 13.34
CA GLU A 41 7.95 5.05 14.62
C GLU A 41 7.18 6.37 14.49
N LYS A 42 7.72 7.35 13.75
CA LYS A 42 7.03 8.61 13.47
C LYS A 42 5.74 8.40 12.66
N LEU A 43 5.75 7.48 11.70
CA LEU A 43 4.59 7.14 10.88
C LEU A 43 3.48 6.47 11.70
N MET A 44 3.84 5.62 12.67
CA MET A 44 2.88 4.93 13.55
C MET A 44 2.33 5.80 14.70
N ARG A 45 2.86 7.01 14.91
CA ARG A 45 2.38 7.96 15.93
C ARG A 45 1.12 8.67 15.42
N HIS A 46 0.01 8.47 16.11
CA HIS A 46 -1.24 9.18 15.85
C HIS A 46 -1.70 9.96 17.08
N ASP A 47 -2.38 11.08 16.84
CA ASP A 47 -3.02 11.83 17.91
C ASP A 47 -4.23 11.02 18.40
N CYS A 48 -4.16 10.53 19.64
CA CYS A 48 -5.31 9.98 20.33
C CYS A 48 -5.98 11.06 21.17
N TYR A 49 -7.31 11.03 21.19
CA TYR A 49 -8.10 11.86 22.07
C TYR A 49 -8.67 10.99 23.18
N ARG A 50 -8.39 11.35 24.44
CA ARG A 50 -8.94 10.66 25.61
C ARG A 50 -9.72 11.64 26.45
N ARG A 51 -10.88 11.19 26.95
CA ARG A 51 -11.63 11.94 27.97
C ARG A 51 -11.04 11.67 29.34
N ILE A 52 -10.63 12.71 30.04
CA ILE A 52 -10.15 12.65 31.43
C ILE A 52 -10.90 13.72 32.19
N ASN A 53 -11.63 13.33 33.23
CA ASN A 53 -12.40 14.24 34.10
C ASN A 53 -13.31 15.21 33.31
N GLY A 54 -13.98 14.72 32.27
CA GLY A 54 -14.89 15.50 31.42
C GLY A 54 -14.23 16.33 30.31
N ALA A 55 -12.91 16.55 30.37
CA ALA A 55 -12.17 17.27 29.34
C ALA A 55 -11.61 16.31 28.26
N ILE A 56 -11.53 16.79 27.02
CA ILE A 56 -10.86 16.09 25.92
C ILE A 56 -9.38 16.47 25.94
N ASN A 57 -8.51 15.49 26.17
CA ASN A 57 -7.06 15.65 26.13
C ASN A 57 -6.47 14.98 24.89
N ARG A 58 -5.50 15.64 24.25
CA ARG A 58 -4.71 15.10 23.14
C ARG A 58 -3.48 14.38 23.69
N GLY A 59 -3.24 13.18 23.22
CA GLY A 59 -2.01 12.42 23.44
C GLY A 59 -1.50 11.82 22.14
N LYS A 60 -0.29 11.28 22.13
CA LYS A 60 0.23 10.51 20.99
C LYS A 60 0.39 9.06 21.39
N VAL A 61 -0.14 8.16 20.59
CA VAL A 61 0.00 6.71 20.78
C VAL A 61 0.55 6.07 19.52
N MET A 62 1.36 5.03 19.72
CA MET A 62 1.85 4.18 18.64
C MET A 62 0.78 3.12 18.36
N MET A 63 0.15 3.17 17.18
CA MET A 63 -0.82 2.13 16.78
C MET A 63 -0.07 0.94 16.21
N LYS A 64 -0.23 -0.21 16.86
CA LYS A 64 0.24 -1.50 16.37
C LYS A 64 -0.84 -2.08 15.46
N TRP A 65 -0.57 -2.16 14.16
CA TRP A 65 -1.45 -2.81 13.20
C TRP A 65 -1.40 -4.32 13.45
N ILE A 66 -2.52 -4.90 13.93
CA ILE A 66 -2.76 -6.35 14.05
C ILE A 66 -3.28 -6.87 12.71
#